data_AF-A0A7C2P5N9-F1
#
_entry.id   AF-A0A7C2P5N9-F1
#
_cell.length_a   1.000
_cell.length_b   1.000
_cell.length_c   1.000
_cell.angle_alpha   90.00
_cell.angle_beta   90.00
_cell.angle_gamma   90.00
#
_symmetry.space_group_name_H-M   'P 1'
#
loop_
_entity.id
_entity.type
_entity.pdbx_description
1 polymer ?
#
loop_
_entity_poly.entity_id
_entity_poly.type
_entity_poly.pdbx_seq_one_letter_code
_entity_poly.pdbx_strand_id
1 'polypeptide(L)' 'VTFCLMIATTLHSIAAGNLLAARVKVACVDINPATVTKLADRGTFQTVGLVTDVEPFLRVLVQELGGP' A
#
# COMPACT_ATOMS: atom_id res chain seq x y z
N VAL A 1 -4.18 8.42 12.23
CA VAL A 1 -3.59 7.37 11.36
C VAL A 1 -2.10 7.63 11.23
N THR A 2 -1.26 6.66 11.61
CA THR A 2 0.21 6.74 11.51
C THR A 2 0.77 5.88 10.36
N PHE A 3 0.00 4.88 9.94
CA PHE A 3 0.30 3.98 8.82
C PHE A 3 -0.99 3.68 8.04
N CYS A 4 -0.90 3.51 6.72
CA CYS A 4 -2.01 3.11 5.86
C CYS A 4 -1.58 1.95 4.95
N LEU A 5 -2.27 0.82 5.08
CA LEU A 5 -2.15 -0.32 4.17
C LEU A 5 -3.25 -0.23 3.11
N MET A 6 -2.87 -0.13 1.85
CA MET A 6 -3.74 -0.03 0.69
C MET A 6 -3.69 -1.35 -0.08
N ILE A 7 -4.86 -1.97 -0.29
CA ILE A 7 -4.97 -3.35 -0.78
C ILE A 7 -5.86 -3.39 -2.02
N ALA A 8 -5.30 -3.80 -3.16
CA ALA A 8 -5.98 -4.22 -4.40
C ALA A 8 -7.13 -3.29 -4.88
N THR A 9 -7.01 -1.98 -4.69
CA THR A 9 -8.07 -1.01 -5.04
C THR A 9 -7.48 0.29 -5.60
N THR A 10 -7.38 0.40 -6.93
CA THR A 10 -6.78 1.59 -7.55
C THR A 10 -7.45 2.91 -7.13
N LEU A 11 -8.78 3.02 -7.28
CA LEU A 11 -9.49 4.28 -7.06
C LEU A 11 -9.45 4.72 -5.58
N HIS A 12 -9.74 3.80 -4.67
CA HIS A 12 -9.75 4.09 -3.23
C HIS A 12 -8.34 4.41 -2.71
N SER A 13 -7.32 3.67 -3.16
CA SER A 13 -5.93 3.92 -2.74
C SER A 13 -5.46 5.31 -3.18
N ILE A 14 -5.77 5.70 -4.42
CA ILE A 14 -5.49 7.04 -4.95
C ILE A 14 -6.28 8.13 -4.20
N ALA A 15 -7.56 7.91 -3.93
CA ALA A 15 -8.39 8.87 -3.20
C ALA A 15 -7.90 9.05 -1.76
N ALA A 16 -7.67 7.95 -1.04
CA ALA A 16 -7.14 7.97 0.33
C ALA A 16 -5.75 8.61 0.37
N GLY A 17 -4.84 8.22 -0.53
CA GLY A 17 -3.49 8.80 -0.62
C GLY A 17 -3.47 10.30 -0.83
N ASN A 18 -4.49 10.89 -1.46
CA ASN A 18 -4.62 12.35 -1.62
C ASN A 18 -5.04 13.06 -0.33
N LEU A 19 -5.71 12.36 0.58
CA LEU A 19 -6.25 12.92 1.83
C LEU A 19 -5.34 12.67 3.03
N LEU A 20 -4.37 11.76 2.90
CA LEU A 20 -3.40 11.46 3.95
C LEU A 20 -2.36 12.58 4.09
N ALA A 21 -2.06 12.94 5.34
CA ALA A 21 -0.96 13.86 5.62
C ALA A 21 0.38 13.24 5.22
N ALA A 22 1.30 14.08 4.74
CA ALA A 22 2.68 13.76 4.35
C ALA A 22 3.45 12.81 5.29
N ARG A 23 3.19 12.90 6.60
CA ARG A 23 3.89 12.09 7.62
C ARG A 23 3.42 10.64 7.72
N VAL A 24 2.31 10.28 7.06
CA VAL A 24 1.72 8.93 7.15
C VAL A 24 2.54 7.99 6.28
N LYS A 25 3.03 6.90 6.88
CA LYS A 25 3.66 5.80 6.14
C LYS A 25 2.60 5.03 5.36
N VAL A 26 2.88 4.72 4.10
CA VAL A 26 1.92 4.04 3.24
C VAL A 26 2.56 2.76 2.70
N ALA A 27 1.81 1.66 2.69
CA ALA A 27 2.16 0.47 1.93
C ALA A 27 1.03 0.18 0.93
N CYS A 28 1.35 0.08 -0.35
CA CYS A 28 0.39 -0.26 -1.39
C CYS A 28 0.72 -1.62 -1.99
N VAL A 29 -0.25 -2.53 -1.95
CA VAL A 29 -0.16 -3.85 -2.57
C VAL A 29 -1.24 -3.95 -3.63
N ASP A 30 -0.82 -4.04 -4.89
CA ASP A 30 -1.72 -4.13 -6.03
C ASP A 30 -1.02 -4.92 -7.15
N ILE A 31 -1.76 -5.77 -7.85
CA ILE A 31 -1.23 -6.52 -9.00
C ILE A 31 -1.03 -5.59 -10.21
N ASN A 32 -1.75 -4.46 -10.26
CA ASN A 32 -1.63 -3.46 -11.31
C ASN A 32 -0.47 -2.50 -11.02
N PRO A 33 0.63 -2.54 -11.80
CA PRO A 33 1.76 -1.65 -11.60
C PRO A 33 1.37 -0.17 -11.74
N ALA A 34 0.35 0.15 -12.54
CA ALA A 34 -0.11 1.52 -12.72
C ALA A 34 -0.69 2.13 -11.43
N THR A 35 -1.31 1.33 -10.54
CA THR A 35 -1.76 1.83 -9.23
C THR A 35 -0.55 2.22 -8.39
N VAL A 36 0.43 1.33 -8.31
CA VAL A 36 1.61 1.49 -7.46
C VAL A 36 2.45 2.69 -7.92
N THR A 37 2.69 2.83 -9.23
CA THR A 37 3.41 3.97 -9.79
C THR A 37 2.70 5.29 -9.50
N LYS A 38 1.37 5.38 -9.71
CA LYS A 38 0.61 6.60 -9.43
C LYS A 38 0.66 7.05 -7.97
N LEU A 39 0.82 6.12 -7.03
CA LEU A 39 0.96 6.42 -5.61
C LEU A 39 2.40 6.78 -5.23
N ALA A 40 3.39 6.15 -5.86
CA ALA A 40 4.81 6.45 -5.68
C ALA A 40 5.19 7.83 -6.25
N ASP A 41 4.61 8.22 -7.38
CA ASP A 41 4.90 9.50 -8.06
C ASP A 41 4.44 10.73 -7.27
N ARG A 42 3.65 10.55 -6.21
CA ARG A 42 3.14 11.65 -5.37
C ARG A 42 4.20 12.28 -4.46
N GLY A 43 5.45 11.87 -4.59
CA GLY A 43 6.61 12.46 -3.93
C GLY A 43 7.30 11.46 -3.00
N THR A 44 8.46 11.87 -2.48
CA THR A 44 9.36 11.15 -1.55
C THR A 44 8.73 10.74 -0.20
N PHE A 45 7.40 10.68 -0.14
CA PHE A 45 6.65 10.10 0.96
C PHE A 45 7.04 8.63 1.10
N GLN A 46 7.03 8.16 2.34
CA GLN A 46 7.46 6.83 2.75
C GLN A 46 6.44 5.76 2.29
N THR A 47 6.14 5.73 0.99
CA THR A 47 5.26 4.79 0.32
C THR A 47 6.08 3.60 -0.16
N VAL A 48 5.79 2.43 0.37
CA VAL A 48 6.33 1.16 -0.12
C VAL A 48 5.30 0.56 -1.08
N GLY A 49 5.70 0.37 -2.33
CA GLY A 49 4.87 -0.22 -3.37
C GLY A 49 5.25 -1.67 -3.66
N LEU A 50 4.30 -2.60 -3.60
CA LEU A 50 4.49 -3.99 -4.00
C LEU A 50 3.54 -4.34 -5.16
N VAL A 51 4.13 -4.76 -6.28
CA VAL A 51 3.40 -5.32 -7.41
C VAL A 51 3.33 -6.83 -7.24
N THR A 52 2.24 -7.32 -6.64
CA THR A 52 2.02 -8.74 -6.34
C THR A 52 0.53 -9.04 -6.16
N ASP A 53 0.15 -10.32 -6.21
CA ASP A 53 -1.17 -10.75 -5.79
C ASP A 53 -1.38 -10.50 -4.28
N VAL A 54 -2.57 -10.03 -3.94
CA VAL A 54 -2.98 -9.69 -2.58
C VAL A 54 -3.13 -10.92 -1.69
N GLU A 55 -3.64 -12.03 -2.21
CA GLU A 55 -3.93 -13.23 -1.41
C GLU A 55 -2.65 -13.81 -0.79
N PRO A 56 -1.60 -14.16 -1.56
CA PRO A 56 -0.38 -14.71 -0.97
C PRO A 56 0.34 -13.68 -0.11
N PHE A 57 0.26 -12.38 -0.44
CA PHE A 57 0.82 -11.32 0.40
C PHE A 57 0.19 -11.31 1.80
N LEU A 58 -1.14 -11.32 1.90
CA LEU A 58 -1.84 -11.29 3.18
C LEU A 58 -1.61 -12.58 3.97
N ARG A 59 -1.52 -13.73 3.31
CA ARG A 59 -1.20 -15.01 3.95
C ARG A 59 0.16 -14.96 4.65
N VAL A 60 1.20 -14.50 3.94
CA VAL A 60 2.55 -14.35 4.51
C VAL A 60 2.55 -13.28 5.60
N LEU A 61 1.88 -12.14 5.38
CA LEU A 61 1.79 -11.07 6.38
C LEU A 61 1.18 -11.57 7.70
N VAL A 62 0.12 -12.37 7.63
CA VAL A 62 -0.49 -12.97 8.82
C VAL A 62 0.46 -13.95 9.51
N GLN A 63 1.21 -14.75 8.75
CA GLN A 63 2.22 -15.66 9.31
C GLN A 63 3.34 -14.89 10.03
N GLU A 64 3.86 -13.82 9.43
CA GLU A 64 4.92 -12.99 10.01
C GLU A 64 4.44 -12.21 11.25
N LEU A 65 3.16 -11.78 11.27
CA LEU A 65 2.57 -11.08 12.41
C LEU A 65 2.10 -12.01 13.54
N GLY A 66 1.77 -13.26 13.22
CA GLY A 66 1.23 -14.24 14.16
C GLY A 66 2.23 -14.70 15.22
N GLY A 67 3.53 -14.51 14.99
CA GLY A 67 4.58 -15.13 15.81
C GLY A 67 4.57 -16.66 15.71
N PRO A 68 5.55 -17.36 16.31
CA PRO A 68 5.54 -18.83 16.40
C PRO A 68 4.31 -19.38 17.14
#